data_AF-A0A1T5BVU1-F1
#
_entry.id   AF-A0A1T5BVU1-F1
#
_cell.length_a   1.000
_cell.length_b   1.000
_cell.length_c   1.000
_cell.angle_alpha   90.00
_cell.angle_beta   90.00
_cell.angle_gamma   90.00
#
_symmetry.space_group_name_H-M   'P 1'
#
loop_
_entity.id
_entity.type
_entity.pdbx_description
1 polymer ?
#
loop_
_entity_poly.entity_id
_entity_poly.type
_entity_poly.pdbx_seq_one_letter_code
_entity_poly.pdbx_strand_id
1 'polypeptide(L)'
;MKTLNARPSPPSLLLACLIASALVLAPSCSDRPASAGLKAPPAADLVVEAEPQLDMNAVLNDSGAALDEYDIAHASWGRRGWAQVGRICRWFRDLGVPTPDCDPPNEAPDRAASR
;
A
#
# COMPACT_ATOMS: atom_id res chain seq x y z
N MET A 1 -83.49 -24.55 -15.45
CA MET A 1 -82.55 -24.19 -14.36
C MET A 1 -81.53 -23.20 -14.92
N LYS A 2 -81.36 -22.05 -14.26
CA LYS A 2 -80.39 -20.99 -14.62
C LYS A 2 -78.98 -21.38 -14.13
N THR A 3 -77.96 -21.15 -14.94
CA THR A 3 -76.55 -21.07 -14.49
C THR A 3 -75.92 -19.78 -15.02
N LEU A 4 -75.22 -19.08 -14.13
CA LEU A 4 -74.61 -17.77 -14.27
C LEU A 4 -73.09 -17.89 -14.44
N ASN A 5 -72.53 -16.94 -15.20
CA ASN A 5 -71.20 -16.31 -15.09
C ASN A 5 -69.92 -17.13 -15.36
N ALA A 6 -69.06 -16.61 -16.25
CA ALA A 6 -68.00 -15.65 -15.89
C ALA A 6 -67.32 -15.09 -17.16
N ARG A 7 -67.13 -13.76 -17.26
CA ARG A 7 -66.24 -13.14 -18.25
C ARG A 7 -64.84 -13.04 -17.64
N PRO A 8 -63.76 -13.39 -18.37
CA PRO A 8 -62.40 -13.14 -17.91
C PRO A 8 -62.08 -11.63 -17.94
N SER A 9 -61.52 -11.12 -16.84
CA SER A 9 -61.00 -9.75 -16.74
C SER A 9 -59.64 -9.64 -17.43
N PRO A 10 -59.29 -8.48 -18.03
CA PRO A 10 -57.96 -8.28 -18.61
C PRO A 10 -56.90 -8.19 -17.50
N PRO A 11 -55.68 -8.71 -17.73
CA PRO A 11 -54.60 -8.62 -16.76
C PRO A 11 -54.15 -7.17 -16.56
N SER A 12 -54.09 -6.73 -15.31
CA SER A 12 -53.68 -5.38 -14.91
C SER A 12 -52.23 -5.09 -15.29
N LEU A 13 -52.04 -4.13 -16.20
CA LEU A 13 -50.74 -3.58 -16.65
C LEU A 13 -49.86 -3.04 -15.50
N LEU A 14 -50.45 -2.77 -14.33
CA LEU A 14 -49.76 -2.29 -13.13
C LEU A 14 -48.77 -3.30 -12.55
N LEU A 15 -48.98 -4.60 -12.78
CA LEU A 15 -48.06 -5.64 -12.30
C LEU A 15 -46.77 -5.69 -13.13
N ALA A 16 -46.84 -5.37 -14.42
CA ALA A 16 -45.68 -5.39 -15.32
C ALA A 16 -44.69 -4.25 -15.00
N CYS A 17 -45.18 -3.07 -14.60
CA CYS A 17 -44.30 -1.95 -14.22
C CYS A 17 -43.51 -2.20 -12.93
N LEU A 18 -44.02 -3.00 -12.00
CA LEU A 18 -43.33 -3.27 -10.73
C LEU A 18 -42.10 -4.17 -10.90
N ILE A 19 -42.09 -5.05 -11.91
CA ILE A 19 -40.96 -5.96 -12.17
C ILE A 19 -39.81 -5.23 -12.89
N ALA A 20 -40.12 -4.24 -13.73
CA ALA A 20 -39.11 -3.46 -14.45
C ALA A 20 -38.25 -2.58 -13.51
N SER A 21 -38.81 -2.12 -12.38
CA SER A 21 -38.10 -1.26 -11.42
C SER A 21 -37.11 -2.01 -10.53
N ALA A 22 -37.18 -3.33 -10.45
CA ALA A 22 -36.33 -4.13 -9.56
C ALA A 22 -34.93 -4.42 -10.14
N LEU A 23 -34.68 -4.15 -11.43
CA LEU A 23 -33.38 -4.39 -12.08
C LEU A 23 -32.43 -3.19 -12.06
N VAL A 24 -32.85 -2.03 -11.53
CA VAL A 24 -32.04 -0.78 -11.60
C VAL A 24 -31.30 -0.46 -10.29
N LEU A 25 -31.46 -1.27 -9.23
CA LEU A 25 -30.71 -1.10 -7.98
C LEU A 25 -29.91 -2.36 -7.61
N ALA A 26 -29.02 -2.79 -8.49
CA ALA A 26 -27.80 -3.44 -8.02
C ALA A 26 -26.88 -2.33 -7.49
N PRO A 27 -26.71 -2.13 -6.17
CA PRO A 27 -25.56 -1.38 -5.69
C PRO A 27 -24.32 -2.11 -6.22
N SER A 28 -23.47 -1.42 -6.96
CA SER A 28 -22.16 -1.92 -7.42
C SER A 28 -21.40 -2.48 -6.22
N CYS A 29 -21.49 -3.78 -6.01
CA CYS A 29 -20.65 -4.50 -5.08
C CYS A 29 -19.23 -4.41 -5.62
N SER A 30 -18.38 -3.69 -4.89
CA SER A 30 -16.94 -3.58 -5.10
C SER A 30 -16.49 -2.82 -6.35
N ASP A 31 -16.61 -1.50 -6.33
CA ASP A 31 -15.49 -0.64 -6.74
C ASP A 31 -14.45 -0.58 -5.61
N ARG A 32 -13.98 -1.75 -5.16
CA ARG A 32 -12.57 -1.82 -4.79
C ARG A 32 -11.93 -2.00 -6.15
N PRO A 33 -11.12 -1.06 -6.67
CA PRO A 33 -10.23 -1.43 -7.74
C PRO A 33 -9.49 -2.64 -7.19
N ALA A 34 -9.82 -3.82 -7.70
CA ALA A 34 -8.95 -4.95 -7.58
C ALA A 34 -7.62 -4.39 -8.07
N SER A 35 -6.63 -4.35 -7.18
CA SER A 35 -5.26 -4.07 -7.55
C SER A 35 -4.86 -5.17 -8.52
N ALA A 36 -5.30 -5.03 -9.76
CA ALA A 36 -5.04 -5.89 -10.87
C ALA A 36 -3.55 -5.72 -11.15
N GLY A 37 -2.76 -6.58 -10.51
CA GLY A 37 -1.36 -6.83 -10.84
C GLY A 37 -0.44 -5.62 -10.78
N LEU A 38 -0.41 -4.87 -9.67
CA LEU A 38 0.78 -4.04 -9.40
C LEU A 38 1.99 -4.99 -9.38
N LYS A 39 2.85 -4.89 -10.40
CA LYS A 39 4.07 -5.68 -10.48
C LYS A 39 4.95 -5.26 -9.32
N ALA A 40 5.08 -6.14 -8.32
CA ALA A 40 5.89 -5.89 -7.12
C ALA A 40 7.25 -5.26 -7.46
N PRO A 41 7.80 -4.42 -6.56
CA PRO A 41 9.15 -3.91 -6.74
C PRO A 41 10.14 -5.08 -6.88
N PRO A 42 11.33 -4.83 -7.43
CA PRO A 42 12.35 -5.86 -7.54
C PRO A 42 12.53 -6.59 -6.21
N ALA A 43 12.55 -7.93 -6.23
CA ALA A 43 12.63 -8.72 -5.00
C ALA A 43 13.87 -8.38 -4.15
N ALA A 44 14.98 -8.00 -4.79
CA ALA A 44 16.19 -7.53 -4.11
C ALA A 44 15.96 -6.26 -3.26
N ASP A 45 14.99 -5.42 -3.61
CA ASP A 45 14.64 -4.23 -2.83
C ASP A 45 13.74 -4.55 -1.64
N LEU A 46 13.22 -5.78 -1.56
CA LEU A 46 12.39 -6.26 -0.45
C LEU A 46 13.19 -7.12 0.55
N VAL A 47 14.45 -7.44 0.25
CA VAL A 47 15.32 -8.18 1.17
C VAL A 47 15.88 -7.20 2.19
N VAL A 48 15.56 -7.43 3.47
CA VAL A 48 16.10 -6.64 4.58
C VAL A 48 17.49 -7.15 4.93
N GLU A 49 18.49 -6.28 4.82
CA GLU A 49 19.84 -6.55 5.31
C GLU A 49 19.84 -6.57 6.84
N ALA A 50 20.43 -7.60 7.45
CA ALA A 50 20.56 -7.67 8.89
C ALA A 50 21.39 -6.50 9.42
N GLU A 51 20.88 -5.83 10.45
CA GLU A 51 21.58 -4.74 11.12
C GLU A 51 22.81 -5.29 11.86
N PRO A 52 24.00 -4.66 11.72
CA PRO A 52 25.16 -5.00 12.54
C PRO A 52 24.81 -4.97 14.02
N GLN A 53 25.26 -5.97 14.77
CA GLN A 53 25.02 -6.03 16.22
C GLN A 53 26.27 -5.56 16.96
N LEU A 54 26.09 -4.69 17.95
CA LEU A 54 27.18 -4.26 18.81
C LEU A 54 27.55 -5.39 19.77
N ASP A 55 28.81 -5.80 19.76
CA ASP A 55 29.32 -6.73 20.76
C ASP A 55 29.35 -6.04 22.13
N MET A 56 28.58 -6.56 23.07
CA MET A 56 28.52 -6.03 24.44
C MET A 56 29.90 -6.10 25.14
N ASN A 57 30.77 -7.04 24.76
CA ASN A 57 32.13 -7.07 25.29
C ASN A 57 32.95 -5.85 24.85
N ALA A 58 32.70 -5.28 23.67
CA ALA A 58 33.36 -4.05 23.24
C ALA A 58 32.99 -2.88 24.17
N VAL A 59 31.73 -2.83 24.61
CA VAL A 59 31.24 -1.84 25.58
C VAL A 59 31.82 -2.08 26.97
N LEU A 60 31.74 -3.32 27.47
CA LEU A 60 32.19 -3.66 28.82
C LEU A 60 33.69 -3.46 29.03
N ASN A 61 34.48 -3.63 27.97
CA ASN A 61 35.94 -3.49 28.01
C ASN A 61 36.45 -2.16 27.42
N ASP A 62 35.55 -1.23 27.08
CA ASP A 62 35.88 0.07 26.46
C ASP A 62 36.83 -0.05 25.25
N SER A 63 36.53 -1.01 24.38
CA SER A 63 37.38 -1.32 23.21
C SER A 63 37.10 -0.33 22.08
N GLY A 64 37.84 0.79 22.06
CA GLY A 64 37.67 1.86 21.06
C GLY A 64 37.70 1.36 19.61
N ALA A 65 38.62 0.45 19.26
CA ALA A 65 38.70 -0.09 17.90
C ALA A 65 37.45 -0.88 17.49
N ALA A 66 36.85 -1.65 18.40
CA ALA A 66 35.65 -2.42 18.12
C ALA A 66 34.39 -1.53 18.06
N LEU A 67 34.35 -0.47 18.87
CA LEU A 67 33.29 0.54 18.82
C LEU A 67 33.34 1.32 17.50
N ASP A 68 34.53 1.74 17.05
CA ASP A 68 34.73 2.43 15.77
C ASP A 68 34.32 1.54 14.58
N GLU A 69 34.68 0.25 14.61
CA GLU A 69 34.28 -0.70 13.57
C GLU A 69 32.76 -0.88 13.51
N TYR A 70 32.11 -0.97 14.66
CA TYR A 70 30.65 -1.01 14.75
C TYR A 70 30.01 0.25 14.17
N ASP A 71 30.49 1.44 14.54
CA ASP A 71 29.94 2.72 14.06
C ASP A 71 30.04 2.83 12.54
N ILE A 72 31.18 2.43 11.95
CA ILE A 72 31.38 2.38 10.50
C ILE A 72 30.40 1.38 9.86
N ALA A 73 30.30 0.18 10.42
CA ALA A 73 29.43 -0.88 9.90
C ALA A 73 27.96 -0.43 9.93
N HIS A 74 27.49 0.06 11.07
CA HIS A 74 26.12 0.53 11.28
C HIS A 74 25.79 1.73 10.38
N ALA A 75 26.68 2.73 10.29
CA ALA A 75 26.48 3.87 9.39
C ALA A 75 26.43 3.44 7.92
N SER A 76 27.25 2.46 7.53
CA SER A 76 27.23 1.91 6.17
C SER A 76 25.95 1.14 5.86
N TRP A 77 25.46 0.34 6.81
CA TRP A 77 24.19 -0.38 6.74
C TRP A 77 23.03 0.61 6.56
N GLY A 78 22.97 1.66 7.38
CA GLY A 78 21.93 2.69 7.27
C GLY A 78 21.91 3.38 5.90
N ARG A 79 23.08 3.73 5.34
CA ARG A 79 23.17 4.30 3.98
C ARG A 79 22.66 3.35 2.89
N ARG A 80 22.99 2.05 3.00
CA ARG A 80 22.50 1.03 2.05
C ARG A 80 20.99 0.83 2.17
N GLY A 81 20.46 0.80 3.39
CA GLY A 81 19.02 0.73 3.67
C GLY A 81 18.27 1.92 3.07
N TRP A 82 18.75 3.15 3.28
CA TRP A 82 18.15 4.34 2.68
C TRP A 82 18.19 4.35 1.15
N ALA A 83 19.29 3.86 0.56
CA ALA A 83 19.37 3.69 -0.89
C ALA A 83 18.33 2.67 -1.41
N GLN A 84 18.01 1.63 -0.65
CA GLN A 84 16.97 0.65 -0.96
C GLN A 84 15.56 1.26 -0.86
N VAL A 85 15.27 1.98 0.23
CA VAL A 85 14.00 2.72 0.40
C VAL A 85 13.79 3.69 -0.77
N GLY A 86 14.82 4.43 -1.17
CA GLY A 86 14.76 5.35 -2.31
C GLY A 86 14.41 4.64 -3.64
N ARG A 87 14.82 3.38 -3.85
CA ARG A 87 14.43 2.59 -5.03
C ARG A 87 12.95 2.20 -4.99
N ILE A 88 12.45 1.78 -3.83
CA ILE A 88 11.03 1.47 -3.62
C ILE A 88 10.16 2.72 -3.87
N CYS A 89 10.57 3.86 -3.33
CA CYS A 89 9.90 5.14 -3.53
C CYS A 89 9.81 5.55 -5.01
N ARG A 90 10.91 5.41 -5.75
CA ARG A 90 10.90 5.62 -7.20
C ARG A 90 9.95 4.65 -7.91
N TRP A 91 9.93 3.37 -7.51
CA TRP A 91 9.00 2.39 -8.07
C TRP A 91 7.51 2.80 -7.87
N PHE A 92 7.12 3.29 -6.69
CA PHE A 92 5.75 3.78 -6.46
C PHE A 92 5.43 4.99 -7.36
N ARG A 93 6.37 5.94 -7.45
CA ARG A 93 6.22 7.15 -8.27
C ARG A 93 6.08 6.79 -9.76
N ASP A 94 6.90 5.87 -10.25
CA ASP A 94 6.90 5.45 -11.66
C ASP A 94 5.60 4.70 -12.04
N LEU A 95 4.88 4.16 -11.05
CA LEU A 95 3.56 3.54 -11.21
C LEU A 95 2.38 4.52 -11.09
N GLY A 96 2.64 5.79 -10.75
CA GLY A 96 1.60 6.81 -10.61
C GLY A 96 0.61 6.54 -9.46
N VAL A 97 1.00 5.70 -8.49
CA VAL A 97 0.22 5.40 -7.29
C VAL A 97 0.68 6.29 -6.13
N PRO A 98 -0.13 6.45 -5.07
CA PRO A 98 0.31 7.17 -3.87
C PRO A 98 1.66 6.67 -3.39
N THR A 99 2.65 7.55 -3.38
CA THR A 99 3.99 7.26 -2.86
C THR A 99 3.96 7.33 -1.33
N PRO A 100 4.62 6.38 -0.64
CA PRO A 100 4.91 6.52 0.79
C PRO A 100 5.65 7.83 1.08
N ASP A 101 5.70 8.22 2.36
CA ASP A 101 6.66 9.25 2.76
C ASP A 101 8.08 8.74 2.49
N CYS A 102 8.77 9.47 1.62
CA CYS A 102 10.03 9.06 1.01
C CYS A 102 11.17 10.02 1.35
N ASP A 103 10.88 11.03 2.17
CA ASP A 103 11.91 11.92 2.66
C ASP A 103 12.77 11.15 3.67
N PRO A 104 14.11 11.20 3.56
CA PRO A 104 14.95 10.69 4.62
C PRO A 104 14.60 11.43 5.91
N PRO A 105 14.48 10.76 7.06
CA PRO A 105 14.12 11.36 8.33
C PRO A 105 15.16 12.41 8.67
N ASN A 106 14.78 13.66 8.43
CA ASN A 106 15.49 14.87 8.82
C ASN A 106 16.98 14.87 8.44
N GLU A 107 17.28 15.10 7.15
CA GLU A 107 18.39 16.01 6.88
C GLU A 107 18.02 17.32 7.59
N ALA A 108 18.76 17.71 8.62
CA ALA A 108 18.47 18.90 9.42
C ALA A 108 18.11 20.08 8.50
N PRO A 109 17.02 20.83 8.79
CA PRO A 109 16.59 21.91 7.92
C PRO A 109 17.75 22.89 7.69
N ASP A 110 18.13 23.03 6.42
CA ASP A 110 18.92 24.10 5.83
C ASP A 110 20.35 24.34 6.37
N ARG A 111 21.33 23.59 5.83
CA ARG A 111 22.66 24.17 5.52
C ARG A 111 22.72 24.84 4.14
N ALA A 112 21.64 24.79 3.35
CA ALA A 112 21.56 25.45 2.05
C ALA A 112 21.15 26.93 2.12
N ALA A 113 20.72 27.44 3.28
CA ALA A 113 20.40 28.86 3.49
C ALA A 113 21.60 29.69 3.99
N SER A 114 22.83 29.16 3.91
CA SER A 114 24.04 29.87 4.36
C SER A 114 25.26 29.50 3.52
N ARG A 115 25.23 29.85 2.23
CA ARG A 115 26.40 30.28 1.45
C ARG A 115 25.99 30.89 0.12
#